data_AF-A0AAJ3FT80-F1
#
_entry.id   AF-A0AAJ3FT80-F1
#
_cell.length_a   1.000
_cell.length_b   1.000
_cell.length_c   1.000
_cell.angle_alpha   90.00
_cell.angle_beta   90.00
_cell.angle_gamma   90.00
#
_symmetry.space_group_name_H-M   'P 1'
#
loop_
_entity.id
_entity.type
_entity.pdbx_description
1 polymer ?
#
loop_
_entity_poly.entity_id
_entity_poly.type
_entity_poly.pdbx_seq_one_letter_code
_entity_poly.pdbx_strand_id
1 'polypeptide(L)'
;MSAIHEQAMTHVYQQILQRLLGFYSRAERTALQLLIQRLIVAAGGIERIGDYRVLTVQNGSRESFYVLTALRAAQLSIAGRHPTTFALRVATPRLSETTQATLENIHRCYSALFVYDDPRVELLMADNREVLPFNHRQPLSVAGHEANRMDLLVLGHLRTVDGPLEIGDDGYLAMAEFYRHMARWESGVDSLVSSDTPRQQKQFISGLRRATRKIGLLTDHACGFDNLFAHLDTLGGNVYRHFYGPERLGAWKPEGHFEACRRVGHVGIDDLIVDRSEGTNWPLFNEFLRVQTEGLVPSAPENEYLSPLLSAHLHGLQACYVHGRSYETGYGDYTQRAIMIMHRKQLPEHACEQARALFGSPSSIPERRAYAALEAQKLLGLSETQLVCMLFAPFVGQGEGLEHFLRCCHPGMLVAMPDLHKAMQGATVADQIAQWMVDVSGLPIDILGKLYRASVSLPEQPEIAPGTDLQQAIDGADTSEAGPAVDGLHERSARH
;
A
#
# COMPACT_ATOMS: atom_id res chain seq x y z
N MET A 1 1.65 15.51 -38.17
CA MET A 1 1.58 16.74 -37.37
C MET A 1 2.37 17.82 -38.11
N SER A 2 1.90 19.07 -38.17
CA SER A 2 2.62 20.16 -38.88
C SER A 2 3.76 20.70 -38.02
N ALA A 3 4.82 21.26 -38.63
CA ALA A 3 5.94 21.88 -37.92
C ALA A 3 5.50 22.99 -36.94
N ILE A 4 4.37 23.65 -37.24
CA ILE A 4 3.75 24.67 -36.38
C ILE A 4 3.21 24.05 -35.09
N HIS A 5 2.60 22.87 -35.16
CA HIS A 5 2.10 22.16 -33.97
C HIS A 5 3.26 21.74 -33.06
N GLU A 6 4.35 21.22 -33.62
CA GLU A 6 5.53 20.81 -32.86
C GLU A 6 6.21 21.99 -32.14
N GLN A 7 6.34 23.14 -32.82
CA GLN A 7 6.84 24.37 -32.21
C GLN A 7 5.92 24.88 -31.10
N ALA A 8 4.60 24.88 -31.31
CA ALA A 8 3.64 25.28 -30.30
C ALA A 8 3.72 24.40 -29.04
N MET A 9 3.80 23.07 -29.22
CA MET A 9 3.93 22.13 -28.10
C MET A 9 5.24 22.33 -27.34
N THR A 10 6.34 22.60 -28.04
CA THR A 10 7.63 22.92 -27.41
C THR A 10 7.54 24.16 -26.51
N HIS A 11 6.85 25.21 -26.95
CA HIS A 11 6.61 26.39 -26.11
C HIS A 11 5.75 26.08 -24.88
N VAL A 12 4.69 25.28 -25.03
CA VAL A 12 3.86 24.84 -23.90
C VAL A 12 4.70 24.08 -22.86
N TYR A 13 5.52 23.13 -23.31
CA TYR A 13 6.41 22.38 -22.43
C TYR A 13 7.41 23.27 -21.67
N GLN A 14 7.99 24.28 -22.35
CA GLN A 14 8.89 25.24 -21.69
C GLN A 14 8.17 26.06 -20.63
N GLN A 15 6.93 26.52 -20.90
CA GLN A 15 6.13 27.26 -19.92
C GLN A 15 5.79 26.41 -18.70
N ILE A 16 5.44 25.14 -18.90
CA ILE A 16 5.17 24.21 -17.79
C ILE A 16 6.42 24.02 -16.94
N LEU A 17 7.58 23.78 -17.57
CA LEU A 17 8.84 23.65 -16.86
C LEU A 17 9.17 24.91 -16.05
N GLN A 18 9.03 26.10 -16.64
CA GLN A 18 9.28 27.37 -15.95
C GLN A 18 8.35 27.56 -14.74
N ARG A 19 7.05 27.30 -14.91
CA ARG A 19 6.09 27.37 -13.81
C ARG A 19 6.45 26.38 -12.71
N LEU A 20 6.78 25.15 -13.08
CA LEU A 20 7.11 24.11 -12.13
C LEU A 20 8.37 24.42 -11.32
N LEU A 21 9.43 24.88 -11.99
CA LEU A 21 10.64 25.36 -11.33
C LEU A 21 10.38 26.57 -10.42
N GLY A 22 9.35 27.38 -10.70
CA GLY A 22 8.89 28.48 -9.85
C GLY A 22 8.44 28.02 -8.47
N PHE A 23 7.88 26.81 -8.35
CA PHE A 23 7.49 26.20 -7.07
C PHE A 23 8.64 25.48 -6.37
N TYR A 24 9.73 25.17 -7.07
CA TYR A 24 10.88 24.49 -6.48
C TYR A 24 11.78 25.49 -5.75
N SER A 25 12.09 25.17 -4.51
CA SER A 25 13.15 25.80 -3.72
C SER A 25 14.52 25.62 -4.39
N ARG A 26 15.52 26.39 -3.93
CA ARG A 26 16.89 26.25 -4.44
C ARG A 26 17.42 24.81 -4.28
N ALA A 27 17.12 24.17 -3.15
CA ALA A 27 17.60 22.83 -2.88
C ALA A 27 16.91 21.78 -3.77
N GLU A 28 15.61 21.92 -4.02
CA GLU A 28 14.88 21.04 -4.95
C GLU A 28 15.36 21.21 -6.40
N ARG A 29 15.73 22.42 -6.81
CA ARG A 29 16.35 22.63 -8.14
C ARG A 29 17.70 21.92 -8.24
N THR A 30 18.49 21.88 -7.16
CA THR A 30 19.73 21.10 -7.09
C THR A 30 19.44 19.60 -7.12
N ALA A 31 18.47 19.13 -6.33
CA ALA A 31 18.03 17.74 -6.33
C ALA A 31 17.53 17.28 -7.71
N LEU A 32 16.83 18.15 -8.44
CA LEU A 32 16.44 17.92 -9.82
C LEU A 32 17.64 17.71 -10.75
N GLN A 33 18.73 18.48 -10.59
CA GLN A 33 19.94 18.24 -11.40
C GLN A 33 20.57 16.88 -11.07
N LEU A 34 20.57 16.46 -9.80
CA LEU A 34 21.05 15.15 -9.40
C LEU A 34 20.17 14.02 -9.97
N LEU A 35 18.84 14.19 -9.97
CA LEU A 35 17.91 13.26 -10.61
C LEU A 35 18.20 13.13 -12.12
N ILE A 36 18.35 14.25 -12.81
CA ILE A 36 18.70 14.28 -14.25
C ILE A 36 20.00 13.50 -14.49
N GLN A 37 21.04 13.73 -13.68
CA GLN A 37 22.30 12.99 -13.78
C GLN A 37 22.12 11.49 -13.54
N ARG A 38 21.36 11.08 -12.50
CA ARG A 38 21.07 9.67 -12.22
C ARG A 38 20.37 8.98 -13.38
N LEU A 39 19.36 9.62 -13.97
CA LEU A 39 18.64 9.07 -15.13
C LEU A 39 19.55 8.93 -16.35
N ILE A 40 20.41 9.92 -16.63
CA ILE A 40 21.38 9.85 -17.73
C ILE A 40 22.39 8.72 -17.51
N VAL A 41 22.89 8.56 -16.29
CA VAL A 41 23.83 7.47 -15.96
C VAL A 41 23.16 6.11 -16.06
N ALA A 42 21.93 5.97 -15.54
CA ALA A 42 21.16 4.74 -15.62
C ALA A 42 20.82 4.34 -17.07
N ALA A 43 20.58 5.32 -17.94
CA ALA A 43 20.42 5.10 -19.39
C ALA A 43 21.72 4.67 -20.10
N GLY A 44 22.88 4.77 -19.45
CA GLY A 44 24.18 4.49 -20.07
C GLY A 44 24.74 5.68 -20.88
N GLY A 45 24.33 6.90 -20.55
CA GLY A 45 24.79 8.14 -21.17
C GLY A 45 23.69 8.91 -21.89
N ILE A 46 23.94 10.18 -22.18
CA ILE A 46 22.95 11.09 -22.77
C ILE A 46 22.54 10.67 -24.18
N GLU A 47 23.43 10.01 -24.92
CA GLU A 47 23.16 9.50 -26.26
C GLU A 47 22.10 8.40 -26.28
N ARG A 48 21.93 7.66 -25.16
CA ARG A 48 20.96 6.56 -25.03
C ARG A 48 19.66 6.97 -24.33
N ILE A 49 19.55 8.23 -23.88
CA ILE A 49 18.40 8.67 -23.09
C ILE A 49 17.08 8.56 -23.87
N GLY A 50 17.13 8.68 -25.20
CA GLY A 50 15.95 8.62 -26.07
C GLY A 50 15.26 7.24 -26.09
N ASP A 51 16.03 6.17 -25.88
CA ASP A 51 15.51 4.79 -25.85
C ASP A 51 15.14 4.35 -24.42
N TYR A 52 15.51 5.16 -23.42
CA TYR A 52 15.33 4.84 -22.01
C TYR A 52 13.86 5.00 -21.59
N ARG A 53 13.32 4.01 -20.89
CA ARG A 53 11.95 4.02 -20.39
C ARG A 53 11.87 3.95 -18.88
N VAL A 54 11.20 4.93 -18.31
CA VAL A 54 11.03 5.08 -16.86
C VAL A 54 9.60 4.71 -16.48
N LEU A 55 9.45 3.79 -15.53
CA LEU A 55 8.18 3.51 -14.84
C LEU A 55 8.10 4.32 -13.55
N THR A 56 6.94 4.91 -13.28
CA THR A 56 6.59 5.38 -11.95
C THR A 56 5.14 5.00 -11.63
N VAL A 57 4.87 4.75 -10.35
CA VAL A 57 3.55 4.35 -9.86
C VAL A 57 2.83 5.57 -9.30
N GLN A 58 1.59 5.77 -9.75
CA GLN A 58 0.73 6.84 -9.28
C GLN A 58 -0.45 6.26 -8.50
N ASN A 59 -0.32 6.22 -7.18
CA ASN A 59 -1.33 5.73 -6.24
C ASN A 59 -2.14 6.86 -5.57
N GLY A 60 -1.86 8.12 -5.91
CA GLY A 60 -2.52 9.30 -5.35
C GLY A 60 -1.98 9.75 -4.00
N SER A 61 -0.88 9.16 -3.51
CA SER A 61 -0.14 9.67 -2.37
C SER A 61 0.58 10.98 -2.72
N ARG A 62 0.90 11.76 -1.70
CA ARG A 62 1.69 12.97 -1.85
C ARG A 62 3.09 12.67 -2.43
N GLU A 63 3.68 11.58 -1.98
CA GLU A 63 4.99 11.09 -2.40
C GLU A 63 4.99 10.71 -3.89
N SER A 64 3.95 10.02 -4.38
CA SER A 64 3.84 9.69 -5.81
C SER A 64 3.59 10.92 -6.69
N PHE A 65 2.83 11.91 -6.21
CA PHE A 65 2.71 13.21 -6.89
C PHE A 65 4.05 13.93 -6.99
N TYR A 66 4.86 13.92 -5.92
CA TYR A 66 6.19 14.52 -5.94
C TYR A 66 7.10 13.83 -6.96
N VAL A 67 7.17 12.50 -6.95
CA VAL A 67 7.97 11.69 -7.88
C VAL A 67 7.62 12.04 -9.33
N LEU A 68 6.33 12.03 -9.66
CA LEU A 68 5.87 12.34 -11.01
C LEU A 68 6.24 13.77 -11.43
N THR A 69 6.11 14.72 -10.51
CA THR A 69 6.46 16.11 -10.76
C THR A 69 7.96 16.28 -11.02
N ALA A 70 8.81 15.65 -10.22
CA ALA A 70 10.26 15.67 -10.40
C ALA A 70 10.69 14.99 -11.70
N LEU A 71 10.08 13.86 -12.06
CA LEU A 71 10.30 13.19 -13.33
C LEU A 71 9.86 14.05 -14.52
N ARG A 72 8.72 14.73 -14.41
CA ARG A 72 8.27 15.64 -15.46
C ARG A 72 9.23 16.82 -15.63
N ALA A 73 9.69 17.42 -14.52
CA ALA A 73 10.70 18.47 -14.56
C ALA A 73 12.00 18.00 -15.23
N ALA A 74 12.45 16.78 -14.91
CA ALA A 74 13.66 16.18 -15.48
C ALA A 74 13.49 15.92 -16.98
N GLN A 75 12.37 15.31 -17.39
CA GLN A 75 12.05 14.99 -18.77
C GLN A 75 12.05 16.25 -19.65
N LEU A 76 11.37 17.31 -19.19
CA LEU A 76 11.29 18.59 -19.90
C LEU A 76 12.62 19.34 -19.91
N SER A 77 13.41 19.26 -18.82
CA SER A 77 14.74 19.88 -18.76
C SER A 77 15.72 19.23 -19.74
N ILE A 78 15.68 17.91 -19.88
CA ILE A 78 16.51 17.17 -20.85
C ILE A 78 16.07 17.52 -22.27
N ALA A 79 14.77 17.50 -22.56
CA ALA A 79 14.22 17.85 -23.87
C ALA A 79 14.51 19.29 -24.30
N GLY A 80 14.69 20.22 -23.36
CA GLY A 80 15.11 21.59 -23.66
C GLY A 80 16.59 21.75 -24.03
N ARG A 81 17.42 20.74 -23.76
CA ARG A 81 18.88 20.77 -23.99
C ARG A 81 19.35 19.73 -25.02
N HIS A 82 18.55 18.70 -25.28
CA HIS A 82 18.88 17.56 -26.13
C HIS A 82 17.73 17.24 -27.08
N PRO A 83 18.01 16.66 -28.27
CA PRO A 83 16.99 16.37 -29.28
C PRO A 83 15.97 15.31 -28.81
N THR A 84 16.36 14.45 -27.89
CA THR A 84 15.51 13.38 -27.34
C THR A 84 15.58 13.37 -25.82
N THR A 85 14.59 12.73 -25.19
CA THR A 85 14.50 12.51 -23.75
C THR A 85 13.86 11.14 -23.52
N PHE A 86 13.90 10.66 -22.28
CA PHE A 86 13.34 9.35 -21.92
C PHE A 86 11.82 9.31 -22.07
N ALA A 87 11.27 8.13 -22.35
CA ALA A 87 9.84 7.87 -22.31
C ALA A 87 9.40 7.59 -20.86
N LEU A 88 8.29 8.19 -20.46
CA LEU A 88 7.76 8.09 -19.10
C LEU A 88 6.46 7.28 -19.11
N ARG A 89 6.44 6.16 -18.40
CA ARG A 89 5.23 5.39 -18.11
C ARG A 89 4.76 5.71 -16.70
N VAL A 90 3.53 6.20 -16.59
CA VAL A 90 2.87 6.44 -15.31
C VAL A 90 1.73 5.45 -15.19
N ALA A 91 1.81 4.56 -14.22
CA ALA A 91 0.82 3.49 -14.03
C ALA A 91 0.07 3.66 -12.71
N THR A 92 -1.27 3.57 -12.77
CA THR A 92 -2.15 3.67 -11.60
C THR A 92 -2.78 2.31 -11.26
N PRO A 93 -2.47 1.72 -10.10
CA PRO A 93 -3.13 0.50 -9.64
C PRO A 93 -4.58 0.83 -9.21
N ARG A 94 -5.55 0.02 -9.64
CA ARG A 94 -6.95 0.11 -9.18
C ARG A 94 -7.21 -0.92 -8.10
N LEU A 95 -6.91 -0.56 -6.86
CA LEU A 95 -7.21 -1.34 -5.67
C LEU A 95 -8.55 -0.87 -5.06
N SER A 96 -9.11 -1.63 -4.11
CA SER A 96 -10.38 -1.25 -3.45
C SER A 96 -10.33 0.10 -2.75
N GLU A 97 -9.15 0.53 -2.33
CA GLU A 97 -8.94 1.83 -1.67
C GLU A 97 -8.80 3.00 -2.65
N THR A 98 -8.68 2.73 -3.96
CA THR A 98 -8.57 3.77 -4.98
C THR A 98 -9.92 4.46 -5.16
N THR A 99 -10.19 5.45 -4.31
CA THR A 99 -11.44 6.22 -4.34
C THR A 99 -11.55 7.11 -5.58
N GLN A 100 -12.78 7.54 -5.87
CA GLN A 100 -13.02 8.52 -6.93
C GLN A 100 -12.28 9.85 -6.68
N ALA A 101 -12.22 10.31 -5.42
CA ALA A 101 -11.50 11.52 -5.05
C ALA A 101 -9.99 11.38 -5.34
N THR A 102 -9.42 10.19 -5.10
CA THR A 102 -8.03 9.88 -5.45
C THR A 102 -7.80 10.00 -6.95
N LEU A 103 -8.68 9.42 -7.78
CA LEU A 103 -8.58 9.50 -9.24
C LEU A 103 -8.73 10.92 -9.78
N GLU A 104 -9.61 11.71 -9.18
CA GLU A 104 -9.77 13.12 -9.52
C GLU A 104 -8.51 13.93 -9.19
N ASN A 105 -7.87 13.67 -8.04
CA ASN A 105 -6.57 14.25 -7.71
C ASN A 105 -5.49 13.85 -8.73
N ILE A 106 -5.45 12.57 -9.14
CA ILE A 106 -4.54 12.09 -10.19
C ILE A 106 -4.81 12.81 -11.51
N HIS A 107 -6.07 12.96 -11.90
CA HIS A 107 -6.45 13.68 -13.13
C HIS A 107 -6.04 15.15 -13.10
N ARG A 108 -6.24 15.85 -11.95
CA ARG A 108 -5.81 17.24 -11.77
C ARG A 108 -4.30 17.38 -11.91
N CYS A 109 -3.54 16.46 -11.30
CA CYS A 109 -2.09 16.40 -11.43
C CYS A 109 -1.65 16.18 -12.89
N TYR A 110 -2.24 15.21 -13.59
CA TYR A 110 -1.92 14.93 -15.00
C TYR A 110 -2.23 16.12 -15.92
N SER A 111 -3.34 16.81 -15.66
CA SER A 111 -3.72 18.01 -16.39
C SER A 111 -2.76 19.16 -16.14
N ALA A 112 -2.35 19.38 -14.88
CA ALA A 112 -1.40 20.44 -14.50
C ALA A 112 0.00 20.23 -15.08
N LEU A 113 0.45 18.96 -15.16
CA LEU A 113 1.73 18.57 -15.72
C LEU A 113 1.71 18.42 -17.26
N PHE A 114 0.53 18.56 -17.86
CA PHE A 114 0.29 18.47 -19.30
C PHE A 114 0.91 17.19 -19.88
N VAL A 115 0.57 16.05 -19.26
CA VAL A 115 1.08 14.74 -19.67
C VAL A 115 0.15 13.99 -20.62
N TYR A 116 -1.13 14.39 -20.73
CA TYR A 116 -2.06 13.76 -21.68
C TYR A 116 -1.67 14.00 -23.14
N ASP A 117 -1.15 15.20 -23.44
CA ASP A 117 -0.84 15.63 -24.81
C ASP A 117 0.65 15.46 -25.18
N ASP A 118 1.42 14.77 -24.33
CA ASP A 118 2.84 14.50 -24.59
C ASP A 118 3.05 13.06 -25.07
N PRO A 119 3.44 12.82 -26.34
CA PRO A 119 3.59 11.47 -26.89
C PRO A 119 4.72 10.66 -26.22
N ARG A 120 5.57 11.30 -25.42
CA ARG A 120 6.63 10.64 -24.66
C ARG A 120 6.14 10.13 -23.30
N VAL A 121 4.88 10.37 -22.96
CA VAL A 121 4.27 9.95 -21.70
C VAL A 121 3.14 8.97 -21.95
N GLU A 122 3.25 7.79 -21.37
CA GLU A 122 2.22 6.74 -21.40
C GLU A 122 1.49 6.73 -20.06
N LEU A 123 0.16 6.89 -20.08
CA LEU A 123 -0.68 6.93 -18.88
C LEU A 123 -1.57 5.69 -18.83
N LEU A 124 -1.30 4.81 -17.87
CA LEU A 124 -1.97 3.52 -17.73
C LEU A 124 -2.69 3.41 -16.40
N MET A 125 -3.70 2.56 -16.34
CA MET A 125 -4.25 2.02 -15.12
C MET A 125 -4.42 0.50 -15.23
N ALA A 126 -4.36 -0.21 -14.11
CA ALA A 126 -4.60 -1.64 -14.07
C ALA A 126 -5.78 -1.96 -13.16
N ASP A 127 -6.80 -2.62 -13.70
CA ASP A 127 -8.01 -3.06 -13.01
C ASP A 127 -8.24 -4.53 -13.34
N ASN A 128 -8.38 -5.39 -12.33
CA ASN A 128 -8.64 -6.82 -12.51
C ASN A 128 -7.73 -7.50 -13.56
N ARG A 129 -6.42 -7.25 -13.48
CA ARG A 129 -5.41 -7.80 -14.42
C ARG A 129 -5.61 -7.37 -15.88
N GLU A 130 -6.31 -6.28 -16.10
CA GLU A 130 -6.45 -5.64 -17.39
C GLU A 130 -5.70 -4.31 -17.37
N VAL A 131 -4.83 -4.11 -18.36
CA VAL A 131 -4.12 -2.85 -18.56
C VAL A 131 -4.96 -1.98 -19.48
N LEU A 132 -5.30 -0.79 -19.00
CA LEU A 132 -6.16 0.17 -19.67
C LEU A 132 -5.47 1.53 -19.75
N PRO A 133 -5.80 2.36 -20.75
CA PRO A 133 -5.47 3.78 -20.70
C PRO A 133 -6.07 4.43 -19.44
N PHE A 134 -5.34 5.35 -18.83
CA PHE A 134 -5.82 6.03 -17.62
C PHE A 134 -7.15 6.75 -17.88
N ASN A 135 -8.16 6.43 -17.06
CA ASN A 135 -9.47 7.10 -17.08
C ASN A 135 -9.99 7.33 -15.65
N HIS A 136 -9.94 8.58 -15.20
CA HIS A 136 -10.38 8.98 -13.86
C HIS A 136 -11.89 8.84 -13.61
N ARG A 137 -12.69 8.69 -14.67
CA ARG A 137 -14.16 8.54 -14.56
C ARG A 137 -14.58 7.08 -14.55
N GLN A 138 -13.65 6.16 -14.83
CA GLN A 138 -13.95 4.75 -14.84
C GLN A 138 -14.02 4.24 -13.40
N PRO A 139 -15.18 3.75 -12.93
CA PRO A 139 -15.28 3.08 -11.64
C PRO A 139 -14.49 1.78 -11.67
N LEU A 140 -14.20 1.22 -10.49
CA LEU A 140 -13.63 -0.11 -10.39
C LEU A 140 -14.57 -1.11 -11.05
N SER A 141 -14.03 -2.02 -11.86
CA SER A 141 -14.81 -3.07 -12.50
C SER A 141 -15.47 -3.98 -11.47
N VAL A 142 -16.64 -4.53 -11.79
CA VAL A 142 -17.33 -5.49 -10.90
C VAL A 142 -16.42 -6.69 -10.60
N ALA A 143 -15.70 -7.18 -11.61
CA ALA A 143 -14.78 -8.29 -11.43
C ALA A 143 -13.57 -7.92 -10.57
N GLY A 144 -13.02 -6.71 -10.69
CA GLY A 144 -11.94 -6.23 -9.84
C GLY A 144 -12.37 -6.02 -8.39
N HIS A 145 -13.58 -5.51 -8.18
CA HIS A 145 -14.18 -5.40 -6.85
C HIS A 145 -14.33 -6.78 -6.19
N GLU A 146 -14.91 -7.75 -6.90
CA GLU A 146 -15.06 -9.13 -6.40
C GLU A 146 -13.70 -9.82 -6.14
N ALA A 147 -12.71 -9.61 -7.01
CA ALA A 147 -11.37 -10.16 -6.83
C ALA A 147 -10.70 -9.62 -5.56
N ASN A 148 -10.69 -8.31 -5.36
CA ASN A 148 -10.10 -7.70 -4.17
C ASN A 148 -10.84 -8.13 -2.88
N ARG A 149 -12.18 -8.18 -2.92
CA ARG A 149 -13.01 -8.67 -1.82
C ARG A 149 -12.65 -10.10 -1.44
N MET A 150 -12.50 -10.98 -2.43
CA MET A 150 -12.15 -12.38 -2.23
C MET A 150 -10.72 -12.52 -1.69
N ASP A 151 -9.75 -11.79 -2.24
CA ASP A 151 -8.35 -11.84 -1.81
C ASP A 151 -8.16 -11.38 -0.35
N LEU A 152 -8.83 -10.30 0.04
CA LEU A 152 -8.86 -9.83 1.43
C LEU A 152 -9.43 -10.90 2.36
N LEU A 153 -10.59 -11.49 2.01
CA LEU A 153 -11.21 -12.54 2.82
C LEU A 153 -10.31 -13.79 2.92
N VAL A 154 -9.76 -14.26 1.81
CA VAL A 154 -8.89 -15.45 1.80
C VAL A 154 -7.64 -15.24 2.65
N LEU A 155 -6.92 -14.13 2.46
CA LEU A 155 -5.72 -13.85 3.24
C LEU A 155 -6.00 -13.52 4.70
N GLY A 156 -7.16 -12.93 4.99
CA GLY A 156 -7.63 -12.72 6.35
C GLY A 156 -7.96 -14.01 7.10
N HIS A 157 -8.40 -15.07 6.39
CA HIS A 157 -8.59 -16.40 6.98
C HIS A 157 -7.27 -17.17 7.13
N LEU A 158 -6.26 -16.93 6.28
CA LEU A 158 -4.96 -17.62 6.31
C LEU A 158 -4.05 -17.08 7.43
N ARG A 159 -4.50 -17.20 8.68
CA ARG A 159 -3.79 -16.78 9.89
C ARG A 159 -4.12 -17.65 11.09
N THR A 160 -3.26 -17.63 12.09
CA THR A 160 -3.51 -18.30 13.37
C THR A 160 -4.49 -17.47 14.18
N VAL A 161 -5.38 -18.13 14.94
CA VAL A 161 -6.42 -17.45 15.75
C VAL A 161 -5.80 -16.45 16.73
N ASP A 162 -4.69 -16.83 17.38
CA ASP A 162 -3.96 -15.98 18.34
C ASP A 162 -2.88 -15.09 17.68
N GLY A 163 -2.81 -15.07 16.34
CA GLY A 163 -1.82 -14.27 15.61
C GLY A 163 -2.16 -12.77 15.62
N PRO A 164 -1.16 -11.90 15.41
CA PRO A 164 -1.43 -10.49 15.18
C PRO A 164 -2.40 -10.31 14.01
N LEU A 165 -3.19 -9.25 14.07
CA LEU A 165 -4.14 -8.91 13.01
C LEU A 165 -3.40 -8.31 11.80
N GLU A 166 -2.83 -9.17 10.97
CA GLU A 166 -2.09 -8.79 9.76
C GLU A 166 -3.05 -8.74 8.55
N ILE A 167 -3.91 -7.71 8.52
CA ILE A 167 -4.80 -7.43 7.38
C ILE A 167 -4.06 -6.56 6.37
N GLY A 168 -4.42 -6.65 5.09
CA GLY A 168 -3.85 -5.89 3.97
C GLY A 168 -2.65 -6.58 3.32
N ASP A 169 -2.49 -7.88 3.55
CA ASP A 169 -1.50 -8.72 2.87
C ASP A 169 -1.83 -8.93 1.38
N ASP A 170 -3.11 -8.85 1.03
CA ASP A 170 -3.62 -8.81 -0.35
C ASP A 170 -3.01 -7.67 -1.14
N GLY A 171 -2.84 -6.50 -0.52
CA GLY A 171 -2.22 -5.33 -1.14
C GLY A 171 -0.78 -5.57 -1.59
N TYR A 172 0.04 -6.29 -0.81
CA TYR A 172 1.42 -6.61 -1.22
C TYR A 172 1.45 -7.53 -2.44
N LEU A 173 0.57 -8.54 -2.50
CA LEU A 173 0.51 -9.46 -3.65
C LEU A 173 -0.06 -8.75 -4.88
N ALA A 174 -1.11 -7.96 -4.72
CA ALA A 174 -1.69 -7.17 -5.81
C ALA A 174 -0.66 -6.19 -6.39
N MET A 175 0.10 -5.52 -5.53
CA MET A 175 1.16 -4.61 -5.95
C MET A 175 2.35 -5.33 -6.59
N ALA A 176 2.71 -6.52 -6.10
CA ALA A 176 3.74 -7.37 -6.72
C ALA A 176 3.34 -7.80 -8.15
N GLU A 177 2.09 -8.25 -8.34
CA GLU A 177 1.58 -8.54 -9.68
C GLU A 177 1.57 -7.28 -10.56
N PHE A 178 1.13 -6.14 -10.00
CA PHE A 178 1.11 -4.86 -10.69
C PHE A 178 2.51 -4.45 -11.17
N TYR A 179 3.52 -4.42 -10.29
CA TYR A 179 4.89 -4.09 -10.64
C TYR A 179 5.41 -4.98 -11.77
N ARG A 180 5.24 -6.30 -11.64
CA ARG A 180 5.68 -7.28 -12.63
C ARG A 180 5.08 -7.01 -14.01
N HIS A 181 3.79 -6.72 -14.09
CA HIS A 181 3.10 -6.56 -15.37
C HIS A 181 3.30 -5.17 -15.98
N MET A 182 3.33 -4.11 -15.18
CA MET A 182 3.63 -2.75 -15.68
C MET A 182 5.06 -2.61 -16.19
N ALA A 183 6.00 -3.36 -15.60
CA ALA A 183 7.37 -3.41 -16.07
C ALA A 183 7.54 -4.11 -17.42
N ARG A 184 6.63 -5.05 -17.75
CA ARG A 184 6.66 -5.89 -18.96
C ARG A 184 5.68 -5.43 -20.03
N TRP A 185 4.83 -4.47 -19.72
CA TRP A 185 3.81 -3.96 -20.62
C TRP A 185 4.44 -3.38 -21.90
N GLU A 186 3.90 -3.77 -23.05
CA GLU A 186 4.43 -3.50 -24.38
C GLU A 186 5.93 -3.80 -24.42
N SER A 187 6.71 -2.81 -24.79
CA SER A 187 8.16 -2.92 -24.96
C SER A 187 8.97 -2.83 -23.66
N GLY A 188 8.28 -3.04 -22.53
CA GLY A 188 8.84 -3.02 -21.17
C GLY A 188 9.43 -1.68 -20.73
N VAL A 189 9.99 -1.65 -19.52
CA VAL A 189 10.68 -0.48 -18.92
C VAL A 189 12.10 -0.81 -18.52
N ASP A 190 12.96 0.21 -18.42
CA ASP A 190 14.38 0.05 -18.05
C ASP A 190 14.60 0.31 -16.56
N SER A 191 13.82 1.21 -15.96
CA SER A 191 13.86 1.45 -14.51
C SER A 191 12.53 1.82 -13.89
N LEU A 192 12.34 1.41 -12.64
CA LEU A 192 11.34 1.97 -11.72
C LEU A 192 11.96 3.14 -10.96
N VAL A 193 11.29 4.29 -10.94
CA VAL A 193 11.63 5.43 -10.10
C VAL A 193 10.60 5.56 -8.97
N SER A 194 11.07 5.52 -7.72
CA SER A 194 10.24 5.70 -6.53
C SER A 194 10.95 6.52 -5.43
N SER A 195 10.18 7.02 -4.49
CA SER A 195 10.64 7.77 -3.31
C SER A 195 10.60 6.95 -2.02
N ASP A 196 10.47 5.62 -2.16
CA ASP A 196 10.40 4.69 -1.05
C ASP A 196 11.71 4.71 -0.27
N THR A 197 11.62 5.02 1.02
CA THR A 197 12.78 4.94 1.92
C THR A 197 13.27 3.49 2.03
N PRO A 198 14.55 3.24 2.39
CA PRO A 198 15.05 1.89 2.65
C PRO A 198 14.20 1.11 3.66
N ARG A 199 13.55 1.82 4.60
CA ARG A 199 12.60 1.23 5.55
C ARG A 199 11.32 0.74 4.85
N GLN A 200 10.71 1.56 4.00
CA GLN A 200 9.50 1.18 3.24
C GLN A 200 9.80 0.04 2.26
N GLN A 201 10.95 0.08 1.59
CA GLN A 201 11.40 -1.00 0.72
C GLN A 201 11.52 -2.33 1.48
N LYS A 202 12.16 -2.33 2.66
CA LYS A 202 12.24 -3.52 3.53
C LYS A 202 10.85 -3.98 4.01
N GLN A 203 9.97 -3.03 4.34
CA GLN A 203 8.59 -3.33 4.74
C GLN A 203 7.82 -4.00 3.59
N PHE A 204 7.97 -3.51 2.37
CA PHE A 204 7.36 -4.10 1.18
C PHE A 204 7.83 -5.54 0.95
N ILE A 205 9.15 -5.78 0.97
CA ILE A 205 9.70 -7.13 0.78
C ILE A 205 9.25 -8.08 1.91
N SER A 206 9.25 -7.62 3.16
CA SER A 206 8.79 -8.41 4.30
C SER A 206 7.28 -8.74 4.20
N GLY A 207 6.46 -7.76 3.85
CA GLY A 207 5.02 -7.93 3.62
C GLY A 207 4.73 -8.89 2.47
N LEU A 208 5.43 -8.75 1.35
CA LEU A 208 5.32 -9.67 0.20
C LEU A 208 5.72 -11.11 0.58
N ARG A 209 6.82 -11.28 1.32
CA ARG A 209 7.26 -12.60 1.81
C ARG A 209 6.22 -13.24 2.73
N ARG A 210 5.68 -12.45 3.66
CA ARG A 210 4.61 -12.91 4.56
C ARG A 210 3.37 -13.32 3.78
N ALA A 211 2.91 -12.49 2.85
CA ALA A 211 1.71 -12.76 2.05
C ALA A 211 1.88 -13.96 1.11
N THR A 212 3.05 -14.13 0.48
CA THR A 212 3.36 -15.31 -0.36
C THR A 212 3.39 -16.61 0.46
N ARG A 213 3.92 -16.58 1.69
CA ARG A 213 3.87 -17.73 2.60
C ARG A 213 2.44 -18.12 2.98
N LYS A 214 1.54 -17.15 3.22
CA LYS A 214 0.14 -17.43 3.54
C LYS A 214 -0.54 -18.30 2.48
N ILE A 215 -0.21 -18.07 1.21
CA ILE A 215 -0.77 -18.81 0.07
C ILE A 215 0.07 -20.02 -0.35
N GLY A 216 1.05 -20.45 0.46
CA GLY A 216 1.85 -21.66 0.21
C GLY A 216 3.01 -21.50 -0.78
N LEU A 217 3.35 -20.26 -1.18
CA LEU A 217 4.52 -20.01 -2.01
C LEU A 217 5.76 -19.83 -1.13
N LEU A 218 6.72 -20.75 -1.29
CA LEU A 218 8.04 -20.62 -0.68
C LEU A 218 8.90 -19.66 -1.52
N THR A 219 9.30 -18.56 -0.91
CA THR A 219 10.26 -17.61 -1.49
C THR A 219 11.63 -17.91 -0.91
N ASP A 220 12.58 -18.31 -1.77
CA ASP A 220 13.96 -18.50 -1.33
C ASP A 220 14.72 -17.16 -1.33
N HIS A 221 15.56 -17.01 -0.30
CA HIS A 221 16.53 -15.94 -0.04
C HIS A 221 16.01 -14.53 0.33
N ALA A 222 16.83 -13.84 1.12
CA ALA A 222 16.70 -12.41 1.39
C ALA A 222 17.01 -11.60 0.12
N CYS A 223 15.96 -11.18 -0.59
CA CYS A 223 16.09 -10.25 -1.70
C CYS A 223 16.10 -8.80 -1.20
N GLY A 224 17.07 -8.01 -1.64
CA GLY A 224 17.02 -6.55 -1.54
C GLY A 224 16.07 -5.98 -2.61
N PHE A 225 15.61 -4.75 -2.39
CA PHE A 225 14.69 -4.07 -3.32
C PHE A 225 15.29 -3.87 -4.72
N ASP A 226 16.62 -3.74 -4.83
CA ASP A 226 17.34 -3.69 -6.12
C ASP A 226 17.10 -4.93 -6.99
N ASN A 227 16.79 -6.07 -6.38
CA ASN A 227 16.49 -7.32 -7.05
C ASN A 227 14.98 -7.62 -7.08
N LEU A 228 14.12 -6.62 -6.81
CA LEU A 228 12.67 -6.80 -6.75
C LEU A 228 12.14 -7.48 -8.02
N PHE A 229 12.45 -6.97 -9.21
CA PHE A 229 11.91 -7.54 -10.45
C PHE A 229 12.40 -8.96 -10.73
N ALA A 230 13.67 -9.26 -10.41
CA ALA A 230 14.18 -10.62 -10.48
C ALA A 230 13.44 -11.56 -9.52
N HIS A 231 13.13 -11.09 -8.31
CA HIS A 231 12.33 -11.84 -7.35
C HIS A 231 10.87 -12.00 -7.80
N LEU A 232 10.26 -10.95 -8.37
CA LEU A 232 8.91 -11.03 -8.92
C LEU A 232 8.84 -12.02 -10.07
N ASP A 233 9.90 -12.17 -10.87
CA ASP A 233 9.97 -13.13 -11.96
C ASP A 233 9.95 -14.58 -11.46
N THR A 234 10.64 -14.89 -10.34
CA THR A 234 10.67 -16.24 -9.75
C THR A 234 9.35 -16.67 -9.12
N LEU A 235 8.53 -15.71 -8.66
CA LEU A 235 7.18 -15.99 -8.13
C LEU A 235 6.21 -16.58 -9.18
N GLY A 236 6.61 -16.62 -10.46
CA GLY A 236 5.81 -17.18 -11.55
C GLY A 236 4.68 -16.26 -12.03
N GLY A 237 4.04 -16.63 -13.14
CA GLY A 237 3.12 -15.76 -13.88
C GLY A 237 1.81 -15.39 -13.19
N ASN A 238 1.54 -15.90 -11.98
CA ASN A 238 0.36 -15.54 -11.19
C ASN A 238 0.54 -16.05 -9.75
N VAL A 239 0.80 -15.12 -8.83
CA VAL A 239 1.05 -15.38 -7.39
C VAL A 239 -0.13 -16.14 -6.77
N TYR A 240 -1.34 -15.78 -7.16
CA TYR A 240 -2.59 -16.35 -6.67
C TYR A 240 -2.96 -17.71 -7.32
N ARG A 241 -2.32 -18.11 -8.44
CA ARG A 241 -2.60 -19.38 -9.14
C ARG A 241 -2.32 -20.59 -8.25
N HIS A 242 -1.32 -20.50 -7.37
CA HIS A 242 -0.99 -21.61 -6.48
C HIS A 242 -2.18 -21.97 -5.57
N PHE A 243 -2.88 -20.97 -5.05
CA PHE A 243 -4.01 -21.19 -4.14
C PHE A 243 -5.34 -21.34 -4.88
N TYR A 244 -5.69 -20.40 -5.77
CA TYR A 244 -6.98 -20.43 -6.47
C TYR A 244 -7.05 -21.43 -7.62
N GLY A 245 -5.92 -21.98 -8.07
CA GLY A 245 -5.87 -22.86 -9.24
C GLY A 245 -5.96 -22.08 -10.55
N PRO A 246 -5.73 -22.75 -11.70
CA PRO A 246 -5.67 -22.11 -13.01
C PRO A 246 -7.03 -21.62 -13.54
N GLU A 247 -8.13 -22.22 -13.10
CA GLU A 247 -9.48 -21.96 -13.65
C GLU A 247 -10.11 -20.65 -13.17
N ARG A 248 -9.76 -20.19 -11.96
CA ARG A 248 -10.35 -18.98 -11.36
C ARG A 248 -9.64 -17.69 -11.72
N LEU A 249 -8.43 -17.77 -12.27
CA LEU A 249 -7.61 -16.59 -12.51
C LEU A 249 -7.26 -16.46 -13.99
N GLY A 250 -7.88 -15.47 -14.62
CA GLY A 250 -7.55 -15.07 -15.98
C GLY A 250 -6.08 -14.65 -16.13
N ALA A 251 -5.56 -14.83 -17.34
CA ALA A 251 -4.33 -14.20 -17.76
C ALA A 251 -4.48 -12.67 -17.75
N TRP A 252 -3.36 -11.97 -17.63
CA TRP A 252 -3.35 -10.53 -17.80
C TRP A 252 -3.72 -10.14 -19.23
N LYS A 253 -4.50 -9.07 -19.36
CA LYS A 253 -5.06 -8.61 -20.62
C LYS A 253 -4.56 -7.20 -20.98
N PRO A 254 -4.50 -6.88 -22.28
CA PRO A 254 -4.61 -7.79 -23.42
C PRO A 254 -3.44 -8.79 -23.49
N GLU A 255 -3.72 -10.03 -23.89
CA GLU A 255 -2.69 -11.07 -24.03
C GLU A 255 -1.73 -10.73 -25.18
N GLY A 256 -0.46 -11.12 -25.05
CA GLY A 256 0.56 -10.85 -26.07
C GLY A 256 1.25 -9.47 -25.95
N HIS A 257 0.78 -8.60 -25.07
CA HIS A 257 1.36 -7.28 -24.80
C HIS A 257 2.34 -7.28 -23.61
N PHE A 258 2.80 -8.45 -23.16
CA PHE A 258 3.72 -8.56 -22.03
C PHE A 258 5.02 -9.23 -22.47
N GLU A 259 6.04 -8.42 -22.73
CA GLU A 259 7.35 -8.90 -23.18
C GLU A 259 8.08 -9.75 -22.12
N ALA A 260 9.12 -10.47 -22.53
CA ALA A 260 10.02 -11.12 -21.59
C ALA A 260 10.71 -10.05 -20.73
N CYS A 261 10.86 -10.31 -19.43
CA CYS A 261 11.42 -9.34 -18.51
C CYS A 261 12.89 -9.02 -18.89
N ARG A 262 13.16 -7.77 -19.26
CA ARG A 262 14.51 -7.20 -19.27
C ARG A 262 14.88 -6.82 -17.83
N ARG A 263 16.18 -6.76 -17.52
CA ARG A 263 16.62 -6.37 -16.17
C ARG A 263 16.17 -4.92 -15.88
N VAL A 264 15.14 -4.76 -15.06
CA VAL A 264 14.63 -3.46 -14.64
C VAL A 264 15.43 -2.98 -13.43
N GLY A 265 16.05 -1.81 -13.55
CA GLY A 265 16.74 -1.14 -12.44
C GLY A 265 15.77 -0.41 -11.50
N HIS A 266 16.25 -0.07 -10.31
CA HIS A 266 15.57 0.86 -9.42
C HIS A 266 16.39 2.15 -9.32
N VAL A 267 15.71 3.30 -9.44
CA VAL A 267 16.30 4.63 -9.23
C VAL A 267 15.55 5.28 -8.08
N GLY A 268 16.11 5.14 -6.88
CA GLY A 268 15.62 5.80 -5.68
C GLY A 268 15.85 7.32 -5.74
N ILE A 269 14.83 8.08 -5.31
CA ILE A 269 14.91 9.53 -5.13
C ILE A 269 14.59 9.96 -3.69
N ASP A 270 14.56 9.02 -2.75
CA ASP A 270 14.19 9.27 -1.36
C ASP A 270 15.17 10.23 -0.67
N ASP A 271 16.45 10.19 -1.04
CA ASP A 271 17.51 11.08 -0.56
C ASP A 271 17.52 12.45 -1.27
N LEU A 272 16.83 12.57 -2.40
CA LEU A 272 16.67 13.82 -3.15
C LEU A 272 15.50 14.67 -2.64
N ILE A 273 14.64 14.10 -1.79
CA ILE A 273 13.53 14.82 -1.14
C ILE A 273 14.10 15.59 0.05
N VAL A 274 14.54 16.83 -0.22
CA VAL A 274 15.25 17.70 0.73
C VAL A 274 14.44 17.99 1.99
N ASP A 275 13.12 18.07 1.86
CA ASP A 275 12.20 18.26 2.99
C ASP A 275 10.90 17.48 2.75
N ARG A 276 10.62 16.49 3.62
CA ARG A 276 9.33 15.79 3.63
C ARG A 276 8.25 16.61 4.33
N SER A 277 8.58 17.77 4.91
CA SER A 277 7.62 18.64 5.57
C SER A 277 6.61 19.18 4.56
N GLU A 278 5.32 19.08 4.90
CA GLU A 278 4.23 19.55 4.05
C GLU A 278 4.29 21.07 3.84
N GLY A 279 4.84 21.84 4.78
CA GLY A 279 4.87 23.30 4.71
C GLY A 279 5.62 23.86 3.50
N THR A 280 6.77 23.27 3.15
CA THR A 280 7.59 23.77 2.04
C THR A 280 6.99 23.42 0.67
N ASN A 281 6.36 22.25 0.55
CA ASN A 281 5.84 21.75 -0.74
C ASN A 281 4.34 22.00 -0.94
N TRP A 282 3.64 22.55 0.06
CA TRP A 282 2.20 22.80 0.00
C TRP A 282 1.76 23.63 -1.23
N PRO A 283 2.45 24.72 -1.61
CA PRO A 283 2.05 25.50 -2.80
C PRO A 283 2.14 24.68 -4.09
N LEU A 284 3.11 23.77 -4.20
CA LEU A 284 3.22 22.86 -5.35
C LEU A 284 1.98 21.96 -5.44
N PHE A 285 1.56 21.35 -4.32
CA PHE A 285 0.43 20.43 -4.31
C PHE A 285 -0.92 21.14 -4.47
N ASN A 286 -1.15 22.23 -3.74
CA ASN A 286 -2.44 22.90 -3.72
C ASN A 286 -2.62 23.88 -4.89
N GLU A 287 -1.61 24.69 -5.23
CA GLU A 287 -1.76 25.74 -6.25
C GLU A 287 -1.43 25.24 -7.65
N PHE A 288 -0.29 24.56 -7.81
CA PHE A 288 0.15 24.07 -9.12
C PHE A 288 -0.60 22.79 -9.52
N LEU A 289 -0.55 21.75 -8.69
CA LEU A 289 -1.20 20.46 -8.99
C LEU A 289 -2.70 20.45 -8.70
N ARG A 290 -3.20 21.40 -7.90
CA ARG A 290 -4.62 21.51 -7.51
C ARG A 290 -5.15 20.26 -6.81
N VAL A 291 -4.30 19.62 -6.01
CA VAL A 291 -4.69 18.47 -5.18
C VAL A 291 -5.66 18.96 -4.09
N GLN A 292 -6.81 18.30 -4.00
CA GLN A 292 -7.80 18.53 -2.94
C GLN A 292 -7.52 17.58 -1.79
N THR A 293 -7.30 18.12 -0.59
CA THR A 293 -6.94 17.36 0.61
C THR A 293 -8.13 16.86 1.41
N GLU A 294 -9.32 17.46 1.22
CA GLU A 294 -10.56 17.05 1.89
C GLU A 294 -10.99 15.60 1.58
N GLY A 295 -10.40 14.98 0.54
CA GLY A 295 -10.61 13.57 0.17
C GLY A 295 -9.38 12.67 0.23
N LEU A 296 -8.24 13.16 0.76
CA LEU A 296 -7.06 12.31 0.98
C LEU A 296 -7.21 11.60 2.32
N VAL A 297 -7.50 10.30 2.27
CA VAL A 297 -7.43 9.46 3.46
C VAL A 297 -5.95 9.29 3.81
N PRO A 298 -5.50 9.64 5.03
CA PRO A 298 -4.13 9.36 5.44
C PRO A 298 -3.84 7.87 5.31
N SER A 299 -2.74 7.47 4.68
CA SER A 299 -2.34 6.06 4.70
C SER A 299 -2.12 5.60 6.14
N ALA A 300 -2.58 4.40 6.49
CA ALA A 300 -2.41 3.93 7.86
C ALA A 300 -0.92 3.74 8.17
N PRO A 301 -0.47 4.13 9.38
CA PRO A 301 0.95 4.09 9.72
C PRO A 301 1.52 2.67 9.77
N GLU A 302 0.65 1.66 9.91
CA GLU A 302 0.97 0.23 10.01
C GLU A 302 0.78 -0.52 8.68
N ASN A 303 -0.25 -0.19 7.89
CA ASN A 303 -0.49 -0.79 6.58
C ASN A 303 -0.89 0.28 5.54
N GLU A 304 -0.19 0.32 4.41
CA GLU A 304 -0.44 1.27 3.32
C GLU A 304 -1.63 0.88 2.43
N TYR A 305 -2.19 -0.32 2.59
CA TYR A 305 -3.25 -0.91 1.77
C TYR A 305 -4.58 -1.12 2.52
N LEU A 306 -4.69 -0.62 3.76
CA LEU A 306 -5.97 -0.57 4.48
C LEU A 306 -6.19 0.81 5.12
N SER A 307 -7.35 1.40 4.89
CA SER A 307 -7.78 2.67 5.45
C SER A 307 -7.68 2.66 6.98
N PRO A 308 -7.12 3.71 7.61
CA PRO A 308 -6.95 3.76 9.05
C PRO A 308 -8.25 3.54 9.82
N LEU A 309 -9.37 4.05 9.30
CA LEU A 309 -10.69 3.89 9.92
C LEU A 309 -11.15 2.43 9.88
N LEU A 310 -10.94 1.74 8.76
CA LEU A 310 -11.28 0.32 8.62
C LEU A 310 -10.38 -0.55 9.51
N SER A 311 -9.09 -0.22 9.61
CA SER A 311 -8.18 -0.87 10.57
C SER A 311 -8.68 -0.69 12.01
N ALA A 312 -9.04 0.53 12.42
CA ALA A 312 -9.59 0.80 13.75
C ALA A 312 -10.89 0.01 13.99
N HIS A 313 -11.76 -0.08 12.98
CA HIS A 313 -12.99 -0.85 13.03
C HIS A 313 -12.72 -2.35 13.24
N LEU A 314 -11.79 -2.92 12.50
CA LEU A 314 -11.41 -4.32 12.61
C LEU A 314 -10.79 -4.65 13.98
N HIS A 315 -9.99 -3.76 14.54
CA HIS A 315 -9.48 -3.90 15.91
C HIS A 315 -10.60 -3.83 16.96
N GLY A 316 -11.60 -2.96 16.76
CA GLY A 316 -12.79 -2.91 17.60
C GLY A 316 -13.60 -4.20 17.53
N LEU A 317 -13.85 -4.73 16.33
CA LEU A 317 -14.55 -6.01 16.13
C LEU A 317 -13.77 -7.18 16.74
N GLN A 318 -12.45 -7.22 16.57
CA GLN A 318 -11.61 -8.27 17.15
C GLN A 318 -11.63 -8.22 18.68
N ALA A 319 -11.53 -7.03 19.27
CA ALA A 319 -11.65 -6.87 20.72
C ALA A 319 -13.02 -7.35 21.22
N CYS A 320 -14.09 -7.01 20.51
CA CYS A 320 -15.46 -7.36 20.88
C CYS A 320 -15.75 -8.86 20.78
N TYR A 321 -15.50 -9.44 19.61
CA TYR A 321 -15.95 -10.80 19.30
C TYR A 321 -14.92 -11.88 19.65
N VAL A 322 -13.62 -11.61 19.47
CA VAL A 322 -12.56 -12.61 19.67
C VAL A 322 -11.98 -12.53 21.08
N HIS A 323 -11.79 -11.33 21.62
CA HIS A 323 -11.14 -11.14 22.94
C HIS A 323 -12.12 -10.91 24.10
N GLY A 324 -13.43 -10.82 23.85
CA GLY A 324 -14.44 -10.57 24.89
C GLY A 324 -14.30 -9.21 25.59
N ARG A 325 -13.60 -8.25 24.98
CA ARG A 325 -13.48 -6.85 25.44
C ARG A 325 -14.58 -5.99 24.80
N SER A 326 -14.68 -4.70 25.12
CA SER A 326 -15.58 -3.82 24.38
C SER A 326 -15.00 -3.42 23.01
N TYR A 327 -15.87 -3.06 22.07
CA TYR A 327 -15.45 -2.52 20.77
C TYR A 327 -14.65 -1.23 20.95
N GLU A 328 -15.10 -0.36 21.85
CA GLU A 328 -14.52 0.94 22.15
C GLU A 328 -13.07 0.82 22.63
N THR A 329 -12.77 -0.19 23.45
CA THR A 329 -11.40 -0.46 23.90
C THR A 329 -10.50 -0.84 22.73
N GLY A 330 -10.92 -1.78 21.87
CA GLY A 330 -10.11 -2.19 20.71
C GLY A 330 -9.88 -1.07 19.70
N TYR A 331 -10.93 -0.31 19.40
CA TYR A 331 -10.87 0.85 18.51
C TYR A 331 -9.97 1.95 19.08
N GLY A 332 -10.09 2.24 20.38
CA GLY A 332 -9.30 3.23 21.10
C GLY A 332 -7.81 2.86 21.15
N ASP A 333 -7.49 1.60 21.48
CA ASP A 333 -6.11 1.08 21.54
C ASP A 333 -5.39 1.28 20.19
N TYR A 334 -6.07 0.96 19.08
CA TYR A 334 -5.52 1.17 17.73
C TYR A 334 -5.35 2.65 17.42
N THR A 335 -6.36 3.48 17.69
CA THR A 335 -6.32 4.93 17.43
C THR A 335 -5.15 5.61 18.14
N GLN A 336 -4.96 5.30 19.43
CA GLN A 336 -3.87 5.84 20.23
C GLN A 336 -2.51 5.43 19.66
N ARG A 337 -2.36 4.16 19.28
CA ARG A 337 -1.13 3.64 18.68
C ARG A 337 -0.84 4.30 17.33
N ALA A 338 -1.83 4.44 16.47
CA ALA A 338 -1.69 5.08 15.17
C ALA A 338 -1.18 6.53 15.32
N ILE A 339 -1.82 7.33 16.18
CA ILE A 339 -1.40 8.71 16.47
C ILE A 339 0.01 8.76 17.07
N MET A 340 0.36 7.85 17.98
CA MET A 340 1.71 7.75 18.54
C MET A 340 2.75 7.48 17.44
N ILE A 341 2.47 6.59 16.49
CA ILE A 341 3.38 6.30 15.37
C ILE A 341 3.53 7.53 14.47
N MET A 342 2.45 8.28 14.20
CA MET A 342 2.49 9.51 13.42
C MET A 342 3.41 10.56 14.06
N HIS A 343 3.29 10.77 15.38
CA HIS A 343 4.19 11.66 16.12
C HIS A 343 5.65 11.17 16.09
N ARG A 344 5.90 9.86 16.24
CA ARG A 344 7.25 9.28 16.11
C ARG A 344 7.84 9.44 14.72
N LYS A 345 7.01 9.39 13.67
CA LYS A 345 7.40 9.65 12.28
C LYS A 345 7.53 11.15 11.96
N GLN A 346 7.31 12.03 12.96
CA GLN A 346 7.34 13.49 12.79
C GLN A 346 6.43 13.97 11.65
N LEU A 347 5.26 13.34 11.51
CA LEU A 347 4.27 13.82 10.54
C LEU A 347 3.75 15.21 10.95
N PRO A 348 3.39 16.07 9.99
CA PRO A 348 2.94 17.43 10.30
C PRO A 348 1.67 17.45 11.16
N GLU A 349 1.52 18.48 11.99
CA GLU A 349 0.45 18.54 13.00
C GLU A 349 -0.95 18.46 12.38
N HIS A 350 -1.18 19.11 11.24
CA HIS A 350 -2.47 19.04 10.57
C HIS A 350 -2.82 17.63 10.05
N ALA A 351 -1.83 16.81 9.69
CA ALA A 351 -2.08 15.40 9.35
C ALA A 351 -2.50 14.61 10.60
N CYS A 352 -1.90 14.90 11.76
CA CYS A 352 -2.34 14.36 13.05
C CYS A 352 -3.75 14.85 13.42
N GLU A 353 -4.09 16.12 13.16
CA GLU A 353 -5.42 16.69 13.36
C GLU A 353 -6.46 16.03 12.44
N GLN A 354 -6.13 15.82 11.16
CA GLN A 354 -6.98 15.09 10.21
C GLN A 354 -7.22 13.65 10.66
N ALA A 355 -6.18 12.96 11.13
CA ALA A 355 -6.32 11.62 11.70
C ALA A 355 -7.23 11.64 12.95
N ARG A 356 -7.07 12.60 13.86
CA ARG A 356 -7.96 12.77 15.02
C ARG A 356 -9.39 13.06 14.61
N ALA A 357 -9.61 13.87 13.59
CA ALA A 357 -10.92 14.15 13.04
C ALA A 357 -11.54 12.91 12.39
N LEU A 358 -10.74 12.11 11.67
CA LEU A 358 -11.16 10.83 11.07
C LEU A 358 -11.61 9.84 12.14
N PHE A 359 -10.81 9.66 13.20
CA PHE A 359 -11.11 8.71 14.26
C PHE A 359 -12.21 9.18 15.21
N GLY A 360 -12.38 10.49 15.36
CA GLY A 360 -13.33 11.11 16.27
C GLY A 360 -12.88 11.09 17.74
N SER A 361 -13.68 11.73 18.59
CA SER A 361 -13.53 11.66 20.05
C SER A 361 -14.02 10.31 20.59
N PRO A 362 -13.63 9.92 21.82
CA PRO A 362 -14.14 8.69 22.45
C PRO A 362 -15.68 8.61 22.52
N SER A 363 -16.37 9.75 22.69
CA SER A 363 -17.83 9.81 22.69
C SER A 363 -18.47 9.56 21.32
N SER A 364 -17.72 9.75 20.22
CA SER A 364 -18.19 9.55 18.85
C SER A 364 -17.93 8.14 18.31
N ILE A 365 -17.29 7.26 19.08
CA ILE A 365 -16.95 5.89 18.63
C ILE A 365 -18.17 5.12 18.09
N PRO A 366 -19.39 5.19 18.68
CA PRO A 366 -20.56 4.52 18.12
C PRO A 366 -20.93 5.02 16.72
N GLU A 367 -20.87 6.33 16.48
CA GLU A 367 -21.11 6.93 15.17
C GLU A 367 -20.02 6.51 14.18
N ARG A 368 -18.76 6.48 14.62
CA ARG A 368 -17.61 6.06 13.82
C ARG A 368 -17.67 4.58 13.46
N ARG A 369 -18.18 3.72 14.34
CA ARG A 369 -18.46 2.30 14.03
C ARG A 369 -19.50 2.18 12.93
N ALA A 370 -20.62 2.88 13.03
CA ALA A 370 -21.67 2.85 12.02
C ALA A 370 -21.15 3.36 10.66
N TYR A 371 -20.36 4.43 10.66
CA TYR A 371 -19.72 4.96 9.47
C TYR A 371 -18.71 3.98 8.86
N ALA A 372 -17.84 3.37 9.67
CA ALA A 372 -16.87 2.38 9.20
C ALA A 372 -17.53 1.12 8.62
N ALA A 373 -18.65 0.66 9.19
CA ALA A 373 -19.42 -0.46 8.65
C ALA A 373 -20.02 -0.12 7.27
N LEU A 374 -20.53 1.11 7.08
CA LEU A 374 -21.01 1.58 5.78
C LEU A 374 -19.87 1.66 4.76
N GLU A 375 -18.71 2.19 5.15
CA GLU A 375 -17.53 2.27 4.29
C GLU A 375 -16.99 0.87 3.92
N ALA A 376 -16.98 -0.09 4.85
CA ALA A 376 -16.63 -1.48 4.57
C ALA A 376 -17.57 -2.10 3.52
N GLN A 377 -18.87 -1.86 3.65
CA GLN A 377 -19.86 -2.34 2.69
C GLN A 377 -19.71 -1.67 1.31
N LYS A 378 -19.35 -0.38 1.28
CA LYS A 378 -19.24 0.41 0.05
C LYS A 378 -17.93 0.18 -0.71
N LEU A 379 -16.81 0.11 0.00
CA LEU A 379 -15.46 0.03 -0.58
C LEU A 379 -14.99 -1.42 -0.77
N LEU A 380 -15.34 -2.31 0.17
CA LEU A 380 -14.92 -3.71 0.16
C LEU A 380 -16.06 -4.66 -0.19
N GLY A 381 -17.30 -4.18 -0.20
CA GLY A 381 -18.47 -5.05 -0.36
C GLY A 381 -18.75 -5.94 0.84
N LEU A 382 -18.12 -5.72 2.00
CA LEU A 382 -18.10 -6.65 3.13
C LEU A 382 -19.08 -6.23 4.24
N SER A 383 -19.83 -7.20 4.75
CA SER A 383 -20.68 -7.01 5.93
C SER A 383 -19.90 -7.24 7.23
N GLU A 384 -20.40 -6.70 8.35
CA GLU A 384 -19.80 -6.97 9.67
C GLU A 384 -19.74 -8.48 9.95
N THR A 385 -20.75 -9.25 9.56
CA THR A 385 -20.76 -10.72 9.71
C THR A 385 -19.57 -11.38 9.00
N GLN A 386 -19.26 -10.96 7.78
CA GLN A 386 -18.14 -11.51 6.99
C GLN A 386 -16.79 -11.09 7.56
N LEU A 387 -16.67 -9.84 8.01
CA LEU A 387 -15.47 -9.37 8.71
C LEU A 387 -15.25 -10.14 10.01
N VAL A 388 -16.29 -10.35 10.82
CA VAL A 388 -16.22 -11.13 12.05
C VAL A 388 -15.86 -12.59 11.74
N CYS A 389 -16.48 -13.22 10.74
CA CYS A 389 -16.11 -14.57 10.32
C CYS A 389 -14.62 -14.66 9.95
N MET A 390 -14.12 -13.73 9.13
CA MET A 390 -12.70 -13.63 8.80
C MET A 390 -11.82 -13.44 10.05
N LEU A 391 -12.26 -12.65 11.04
CA LEU A 391 -11.53 -12.45 12.28
C LEU A 391 -11.39 -13.73 13.10
N PHE A 392 -12.36 -14.64 13.08
CA PHE A 392 -12.21 -15.95 13.73
C PHE A 392 -11.34 -16.92 12.93
N ALA A 393 -11.15 -16.68 11.62
CA ALA A 393 -10.50 -17.61 10.69
C ALA A 393 -10.99 -19.07 10.87
N PRO A 394 -12.32 -19.34 10.94
CA PRO A 394 -12.84 -20.59 11.48
C PRO A 394 -12.58 -21.81 10.60
N PHE A 395 -12.22 -21.60 9.34
CA PHE A 395 -12.16 -22.67 8.36
C PHE A 395 -10.77 -23.29 8.21
N VAL A 396 -9.69 -22.62 8.57
CA VAL A 396 -8.32 -23.13 8.38
C VAL A 396 -7.97 -24.27 9.33
N GLY A 397 -6.91 -25.03 9.01
CA GLY A 397 -6.43 -26.08 9.91
C GLY A 397 -7.46 -27.19 10.15
N GLN A 398 -8.18 -27.60 9.11
CA GLN A 398 -9.29 -28.56 9.20
C GLN A 398 -10.45 -28.08 10.09
N GLY A 399 -10.67 -26.76 10.16
CA GLY A 399 -11.77 -26.14 10.88
C GLY A 399 -11.52 -26.04 12.39
N GLU A 400 -10.27 -25.90 12.81
CA GLU A 400 -9.87 -25.84 14.23
C GLU A 400 -10.63 -24.74 14.99
N GLY A 401 -10.83 -23.57 14.37
CA GLY A 401 -11.57 -22.45 14.95
C GLY A 401 -13.09 -22.51 14.80
N LEU A 402 -13.65 -23.50 14.10
CA LEU A 402 -15.06 -23.51 13.70
C LEU A 402 -16.01 -23.59 14.90
N GLU A 403 -15.77 -24.51 15.82
CA GLU A 403 -16.63 -24.69 17.00
C GLU A 403 -16.67 -23.43 17.87
N HIS A 404 -15.53 -22.77 18.05
CA HIS A 404 -15.43 -21.53 18.81
C HIS A 404 -16.24 -20.41 18.14
N PHE A 405 -16.06 -20.20 16.83
CA PHE A 405 -16.83 -19.24 16.05
C PHE A 405 -18.34 -19.48 16.14
N LEU A 406 -18.79 -20.73 16.00
CA LEU A 406 -20.21 -21.07 16.09
C LEU A 406 -20.77 -20.80 17.48
N ARG A 407 -20.06 -21.14 18.56
CA ARG A 407 -20.51 -20.84 19.93
C ARG A 407 -20.67 -19.35 20.17
N CYS A 408 -19.71 -18.55 19.69
CA CYS A 408 -19.68 -17.12 19.93
C CYS A 408 -20.70 -16.35 19.07
N CYS A 409 -20.82 -16.71 17.78
CA CYS A 409 -21.55 -15.89 16.80
C CYS A 409 -22.83 -16.56 16.27
N HIS A 410 -22.87 -17.90 16.21
CA HIS A 410 -23.95 -18.63 15.54
C HIS A 410 -24.34 -19.92 16.29
N PRO A 411 -24.79 -19.85 17.56
CA PRO A 411 -24.99 -21.03 18.41
C PRO A 411 -26.04 -22.00 17.84
N GLY A 412 -27.03 -21.49 17.11
CA GLY A 412 -28.03 -22.32 16.42
C GLY A 412 -27.47 -23.22 15.31
N MET A 413 -26.28 -22.91 14.78
CA MET A 413 -25.62 -23.69 13.72
C MET A 413 -24.66 -24.77 14.24
N LEU A 414 -24.46 -24.86 15.56
CA LEU A 414 -23.65 -25.93 16.16
C LEU A 414 -24.14 -27.34 15.80
N VAL A 415 -25.46 -27.51 15.66
CA VAL A 415 -26.05 -28.79 15.25
C VAL A 415 -25.66 -29.22 13.84
N ALA A 416 -25.36 -28.25 12.97
CA ALA A 416 -24.96 -28.48 11.58
C ALA A 416 -23.44 -28.62 11.41
N MET A 417 -22.65 -28.54 12.49
CA MET A 417 -21.18 -28.60 12.44
C MET A 417 -20.63 -29.80 11.66
N PRO A 418 -21.16 -31.04 11.80
CA PRO A 418 -20.72 -32.17 10.98
C PRO A 418 -20.93 -31.94 9.47
N ASP A 419 -22.03 -31.30 9.10
CA ASP A 419 -22.34 -31.00 7.70
C ASP A 419 -21.49 -29.84 7.17
N LEU A 420 -21.15 -28.85 8.01
CA LEU A 420 -20.18 -27.80 7.65
C LEU A 420 -18.80 -28.39 7.31
N HIS A 421 -18.31 -29.35 8.11
CA HIS A 421 -17.08 -30.07 7.80
C HIS A 421 -17.18 -30.87 6.49
N LYS A 422 -18.29 -31.61 6.29
CA LYS A 422 -18.54 -32.35 5.04
C LYS A 422 -18.51 -31.42 3.82
N ALA A 423 -19.15 -30.26 3.90
CA ALA A 423 -19.18 -29.27 2.81
C ALA A 423 -17.77 -28.82 2.43
N MET A 424 -16.94 -28.46 3.41
CA MET A 424 -15.54 -28.05 3.17
C MET A 424 -14.66 -29.19 2.66
N GLN A 425 -14.97 -30.43 3.02
CA GLN A 425 -14.30 -31.62 2.49
C GLN A 425 -14.69 -31.93 1.03
N GLY A 426 -15.74 -31.28 0.51
CA GLY A 426 -16.24 -31.43 -0.86
C GLY A 426 -17.43 -32.38 -1.01
N ALA A 427 -18.05 -32.81 0.10
CA ALA A 427 -19.26 -33.61 0.05
C ALA A 427 -20.51 -32.73 -0.18
N THR A 428 -21.53 -33.30 -0.81
CA THR A 428 -22.82 -32.65 -1.02
C THR A 428 -23.56 -32.49 0.31
N VAL A 429 -24.03 -31.28 0.59
CA VAL A 429 -24.84 -30.94 1.76
C VAL A 429 -26.13 -30.26 1.33
N ALA A 430 -27.06 -30.06 2.26
CA ALA A 430 -28.27 -29.31 1.98
C ALA A 430 -27.95 -27.88 1.51
N ASP A 431 -28.65 -27.41 0.48
CA ASP A 431 -28.42 -26.08 -0.13
C ASP A 431 -28.48 -24.94 0.88
N GLN A 432 -29.32 -25.06 1.91
CA GLN A 432 -29.44 -24.08 2.99
C GLN A 432 -28.13 -23.94 3.80
N ILE A 433 -27.42 -25.05 4.04
CA ILE A 433 -26.15 -25.05 4.77
C ILE A 433 -25.07 -24.42 3.89
N ALA A 434 -25.03 -24.79 2.62
CA ALA A 434 -24.08 -24.22 1.66
C ALA A 434 -24.30 -22.69 1.50
N GLN A 435 -25.55 -22.25 1.35
CA GLN A 435 -25.87 -20.83 1.25
C GLN A 435 -25.48 -20.07 2.52
N TRP A 436 -25.78 -20.62 3.70
CA TRP A 436 -25.40 -20.01 4.96
C TRP A 436 -23.88 -19.82 5.08
N MET A 437 -23.09 -20.82 4.67
CA MET A 437 -21.62 -20.72 4.67
C MET A 437 -21.13 -19.58 3.76
N VAL A 438 -21.73 -19.43 2.58
CA VAL A 438 -21.39 -18.35 1.64
C VAL A 438 -21.77 -16.99 2.22
N ASP A 439 -22.95 -16.87 2.83
CA ASP A 439 -23.43 -15.59 3.38
C ASP A 439 -22.55 -15.13 4.54
N VAL A 440 -22.22 -16.03 5.46
CA VAL A 440 -21.43 -15.72 6.67
C VAL A 440 -19.96 -15.51 6.37
N SER A 441 -19.36 -16.31 5.49
CA SER A 441 -17.93 -16.16 5.16
C SER A 441 -17.65 -15.13 4.07
N GLY A 442 -18.63 -14.90 3.19
CA GLY A 442 -18.45 -14.12 1.97
C GLY A 442 -17.67 -14.84 0.88
N LEU A 443 -17.33 -16.13 1.06
CA LEU A 443 -16.51 -16.94 0.17
C LEU A 443 -17.32 -18.12 -0.39
N PRO A 444 -17.06 -18.54 -1.64
CA PRO A 444 -17.70 -19.72 -2.21
C PRO A 444 -17.13 -21.01 -1.59
N ILE A 445 -17.94 -22.08 -1.58
CA ILE A 445 -17.66 -23.35 -0.89
C ILE A 445 -16.34 -24.00 -1.34
N ASP A 446 -15.98 -23.91 -2.62
CA ASP A 446 -14.73 -24.46 -3.13
C ASP A 446 -13.50 -23.74 -2.55
N ILE A 447 -13.60 -22.44 -2.27
CA ILE A 447 -12.53 -21.67 -1.61
C ILE A 447 -12.48 -22.00 -0.12
N LEU A 448 -13.63 -22.15 0.54
CA LEU A 448 -13.68 -22.64 1.92
C LEU A 448 -13.03 -24.02 2.05
N GLY A 449 -13.26 -24.92 1.09
CA GLY A 449 -12.60 -26.22 1.07
C GLY A 449 -11.08 -26.15 0.87
N LYS A 450 -10.56 -25.12 0.19
CA LYS A 450 -9.11 -24.89 0.08
C LYS A 450 -8.53 -24.36 1.39
N LEU A 451 -9.21 -23.38 2.01
CA LEU A 451 -8.86 -22.88 3.34
C LEU A 451 -8.84 -24.02 4.37
N TYR A 452 -9.82 -24.93 4.30
CA TYR A 452 -9.93 -26.10 5.17
C TYR A 452 -8.71 -27.02 5.13
N ARG A 453 -8.10 -27.16 3.95
CA ARG A 453 -6.88 -27.98 3.76
C ARG A 453 -5.60 -27.18 3.98
N ALA A 454 -5.67 -25.86 4.03
CA ALA A 454 -4.51 -25.01 4.21
C ALA A 454 -3.99 -25.12 5.65
N SER A 455 -2.68 -25.36 5.77
CA SER A 455 -1.95 -25.21 7.02
C SER A 455 -1.51 -23.76 7.16
N VAL A 456 -1.82 -23.12 8.28
CA VAL A 456 -1.28 -21.79 8.57
C VAL A 456 0.21 -21.94 8.91
N SER A 457 1.06 -21.27 8.14
CA SER A 457 2.49 -21.21 8.43
C SER A 457 2.73 -20.37 9.69
N LEU A 458 3.52 -20.88 10.63
CA LEU A 458 3.90 -20.12 11.84
C LEU A 458 4.65 -18.84 11.43
N PRO A 459 4.48 -17.73 12.17
CA PRO A 459 5.30 -16.54 11.96
C PRO A 459 6.79 -16.89 12.12
N GLU A 460 7.66 -16.31 11.28
CA GLU A 460 9.10 -16.28 11.57
C GLU A 460 9.29 -15.61 12.93
N GLN A 461 10.08 -16.21 13.83
CA GLN A 461 10.62 -15.46 14.95
C GLN A 461 11.34 -14.24 14.36
N PRO A 462 11.11 -13.02 14.90
CA PRO A 462 11.84 -11.86 14.42
C PRO A 462 13.33 -12.18 14.48
N GLU A 463 14.04 -12.04 13.35
CA GLU A 463 15.50 -12.06 13.35
C GLU A 463 15.95 -11.04 14.40
N ILE A 464 16.46 -11.55 15.53
CA ILE A 464 17.09 -10.73 16.55
C ILE A 464 18.32 -10.14 15.86
N ALA A 465 18.19 -8.91 15.37
CA ALA A 465 19.36 -8.07 15.13
C ALA A 465 20.11 -7.99 16.46
N PRO A 466 21.43 -8.24 16.50
CA PRO A 466 22.16 -8.20 17.75
C PRO A 466 22.14 -6.78 18.30
N GLY A 467 21.52 -6.61 19.48
CA GLY A 467 21.66 -5.44 20.34
C GLY A 467 20.63 -4.33 20.12
N THR A 468 19.42 -4.51 20.65
CA THR A 468 18.72 -3.40 21.32
C THR A 468 17.83 -3.99 22.41
N ASP A 469 18.41 -4.18 23.60
CA ASP A 469 17.72 -4.66 24.79
C ASP A 469 16.58 -3.71 25.17
N LEU A 470 15.35 -4.10 24.80
CA LEU A 470 14.12 -3.74 25.47
C LEU A 470 14.11 -4.40 26.85
N GLN A 471 14.87 -3.89 27.82
CA GLN A 471 14.56 -3.95 29.28
C GLN A 471 15.63 -3.30 30.20
N GLN A 472 16.55 -2.44 29.74
CA GLN A 472 17.55 -1.78 30.62
C GLN A 472 17.74 -0.27 30.38
N ALA A 473 16.67 0.45 30.02
CA ALA A 473 16.67 1.92 30.01
C ALA A 473 15.65 2.49 31.02
N ILE A 474 15.60 1.91 32.22
CA ILE A 474 14.75 2.40 33.32
C ILE A 474 15.57 3.05 34.45
N ASP A 475 16.88 2.83 34.55
CA ASP A 475 17.70 3.52 35.56
C ASP A 475 19.02 3.99 34.94
N GLY A 476 19.13 5.29 34.64
CA GLY A 476 20.36 5.86 34.10
C GLY A 476 20.20 7.22 33.44
N ALA A 477 19.34 8.09 33.97
CA ALA A 477 19.31 9.49 33.59
C ALA A 477 19.04 10.34 34.83
N ASP A 478 19.98 10.28 35.78
CA ASP A 478 20.24 11.43 36.63
C ASP A 478 21.75 11.52 36.85
N THR A 479 22.23 12.76 36.77
CA THR A 479 23.61 13.22 37.00
C THR A 479 24.59 13.09 35.82
N SER A 480 24.78 14.19 35.10
CA SER A 480 26.09 14.83 34.91
C SER A 480 26.05 15.84 33.77
N GLU A 481 25.75 17.11 34.06
CA GLU A 481 26.40 18.26 33.39
C GLU A 481 26.34 19.50 34.31
N ALA A 482 27.43 19.74 35.04
CA ALA A 482 27.87 21.08 35.42
C ALA A 482 29.38 21.03 35.64
N GLY A 483 30.10 21.86 34.89
CA GLY A 483 31.55 21.89 34.78
C GLY A 483 32.31 22.35 36.05
N PRO A 484 33.64 22.44 35.95
CA PRO A 484 34.57 22.26 37.08
C PRO A 484 34.96 23.59 37.76
N ALA A 485 35.22 23.55 39.07
CA ALA A 485 36.41 24.15 39.70
C ALA A 485 36.39 24.00 41.24
N VAL A 486 37.32 23.17 41.73
CA VAL A 486 38.31 23.41 42.80
C VAL A 486 37.89 24.11 44.11
N ASP A 487 38.18 23.37 45.19
CA ASP A 487 38.53 23.71 46.58
C ASP A 487 37.46 24.06 47.63
N GLY A 488 37.64 23.44 48.80
CA GLY A 488 37.21 23.98 50.09
C GLY A 488 36.39 23.04 50.95
N LEU A 489 37.07 22.33 51.86
CA LEU A 489 36.48 21.69 53.05
C LEU A 489 35.69 22.71 53.90
N HIS A 490 34.48 22.37 54.35
CA HIS A 490 34.05 22.26 55.76
C HIS A 490 32.53 22.40 55.98
N GLU A 491 32.01 21.41 56.71
CA GLU A 491 30.99 21.47 57.78
C GLU A 491 29.58 22.05 57.59
N ARG A 492 28.61 21.13 57.77
CA ARG A 492 27.44 21.19 58.68
C ARG A 492 26.82 22.58 58.94
N SER A 493 25.53 22.72 58.61
CA SER A 493 24.40 22.70 59.58
C SER A 493 23.18 23.52 59.11
N ALA A 494 22.00 22.98 59.45
CA ALA A 494 20.75 23.67 59.82
C ALA A 494 19.90 24.46 58.80
N ARG A 495 18.66 23.93 58.65
CA ARG A 495 17.35 24.61 58.83
C ARG A 495 17.21 26.05 58.30
N HIS A 496 16.37 26.24 57.30
CA HIS A 496 14.97 26.66 57.50
C HIS A 496 14.13 26.46 56.25
#